data_AF-A0A352VQT6-F1
#
_entry.id   AF-A0A352VQT6-F1
#
_cell.length_a   1.000
_cell.length_b   1.000
_cell.length_c   1.000
_cell.angle_alpha   90.00
_cell.angle_beta   90.00
_cell.angle_gamma   90.00
#
_symmetry.space_group_name_H-M   'P 1'
#
loop_
_entity.id
_entity.type
_entity.pdbx_description
1 polymer ?
#
loop_
_entity_poly.entity_id
_entity_poly.type
_entity_poly.pdbx_seq_one_letter_code
_entity_poly.pdbx_strand_id
1 'polypeptide(L)'
;MADRVTKEDLMRYIDGEMPPEQRACLDAELARSTELKRELAIFRAMRTDFQGLSFDPGTYHKSVWDKVNASVTRPIGWVLVVVGVIVWTAYGAYLFTTSPANAWEKLATGAIVIGILTLLASVIWKRYQDWGVDPYKDMHR
;
A
#
# COMPACT_ATOMS: atom_id res chain seq x y z
N MET A 1 -14.25 9.07 -55.60
CA MET A 1 -13.23 9.86 -54.87
C MET A 1 -12.43 8.87 -54.05
N ALA A 2 -11.13 8.76 -54.29
CA ALA A 2 -10.27 7.78 -53.61
C ALA A 2 -10.16 8.17 -52.14
N ASP A 3 -10.86 7.43 -51.29
CA ASP A 3 -10.85 7.62 -49.85
C ASP A 3 -9.45 7.23 -49.36
N ARG A 4 -8.58 8.23 -49.16
CA ARG A 4 -7.23 8.00 -48.68
C ARG A 4 -7.35 7.60 -47.22
N VAL A 5 -7.19 6.31 -46.94
CA VAL A 5 -7.00 5.79 -45.58
C VAL A 5 -5.98 6.67 -44.88
N THR A 6 -6.41 7.34 -43.81
CA THR A 6 -5.55 8.26 -43.07
C THR A 6 -4.79 7.53 -41.97
N LYS A 7 -3.72 8.14 -41.46
CA LYS A 7 -2.99 7.60 -40.30
C LYS A 7 -3.87 7.53 -39.05
N GLU A 8 -4.85 8.42 -38.93
CA GLU A 8 -5.83 8.42 -37.84
C GLU A 8 -6.73 7.17 -37.89
N ASP A 9 -7.11 6.73 -39.09
CA ASP A 9 -7.89 5.51 -39.28
C ASP A 9 -7.10 4.26 -38.88
N LEU A 10 -5.79 4.21 -39.20
CA LEU A 10 -4.90 3.12 -38.77
C LEU A 10 -4.75 3.06 -37.24
N MET A 11 -4.67 4.22 -36.58
CA MET A 11 -4.60 4.28 -35.11
C MET A 11 -5.93 3.83 -34.47
N ARG A 12 -7.07 4.35 -34.94
CA ARG A 12 -8.40 3.93 -34.46
C ARG A 12 -8.66 2.44 -34.69
N TYR A 13 -8.14 1.87 -35.77
CA TYR A 13 -8.22 0.43 -36.04
C TYR A 13 -7.40 -0.39 -35.04
N ILE A 14 -6.19 0.07 -34.68
CA ILE A 14 -5.33 -0.58 -33.68
C ILE A 14 -5.95 -0.50 -32.27
N ASP A 15 -6.55 0.62 -31.91
CA ASP A 15 -7.20 0.83 -30.61
C ASP A 15 -8.59 0.19 -30.51
N GLY A 16 -9.17 -0.21 -31.65
CA GLY A 16 -10.46 -0.90 -31.71
C GLY A 16 -11.67 0.03 -31.67
N GLU A 17 -11.48 1.33 -31.80
CA GLU A 17 -12.52 2.37 -31.81
C GLU A 17 -13.16 2.59 -33.19
N MET A 18 -12.86 1.72 -34.14
CA MET A 18 -13.41 1.78 -35.50
C MET A 18 -14.74 1.01 -35.59
N PRO A 19 -15.81 1.64 -36.13
CA PRO A 19 -17.08 0.97 -36.40
C PRO A 19 -16.91 -0.26 -37.32
N PRO A 20 -17.74 -1.30 -37.19
CA PRO A 20 -17.57 -2.56 -37.92
C PRO A 20 -17.64 -2.39 -39.45
N GLU A 21 -18.43 -1.44 -39.95
CA GLU A 21 -18.54 -1.13 -41.38
C GLU A 21 -17.25 -0.51 -41.95
N GLN A 22 -16.65 0.45 -41.23
CA GLN A 22 -15.39 1.09 -41.63
C GLN A 22 -14.22 0.12 -41.53
N ARG A 23 -14.25 -0.79 -40.56
CA ARG A 23 -13.26 -1.84 -40.37
C ARG A 23 -13.19 -2.78 -41.57
N ALA A 24 -14.35 -3.21 -42.09
CA ALA A 24 -14.41 -4.09 -43.25
C ALA A 24 -13.87 -3.43 -44.53
N CYS A 25 -14.15 -2.13 -44.73
CA CYS A 25 -13.56 -1.35 -45.81
C CYS A 25 -12.04 -1.25 -45.69
N LEU A 26 -11.53 -0.99 -44.49
CA LEU A 26 -10.10 -0.91 -44.22
C LEU A 26 -9.40 -2.26 -44.41
N ASP A 27 -10.01 -3.37 -43.98
CA ASP A 27 -9.47 -4.72 -44.19
C ASP A 27 -9.39 -5.08 -45.68
N ALA A 28 -10.37 -4.67 -46.49
CA ALA A 28 -10.35 -4.84 -47.95
C ALA A 28 -9.23 -4.01 -48.61
N GLU A 29 -8.98 -2.79 -48.13
CA GLU A 29 -7.91 -1.93 -48.64
C GLU A 29 -6.53 -2.41 -48.19
N LEU A 30 -6.41 -2.88 -46.95
CA LEU A 30 -5.23 -3.56 -46.43
C LEU A 30 -4.92 -4.81 -47.24
N ALA A 31 -5.92 -5.59 -47.69
CA ALA A 31 -5.68 -6.75 -48.54
C ALA A 31 -5.02 -6.38 -49.88
N ARG A 32 -5.32 -5.19 -50.41
CA ARG A 32 -4.85 -4.70 -51.72
C ARG A 32 -3.54 -3.92 -51.66
N SER A 33 -3.24 -3.24 -50.56
CA SER A 33 -2.06 -2.37 -50.43
C SER A 33 -0.97 -2.96 -49.53
N THR A 34 0.21 -3.18 -50.09
CA THR A 34 1.41 -3.60 -49.34
C THR A 34 2.00 -2.46 -48.50
N GLU A 35 1.79 -1.21 -48.91
CA GLU A 35 2.25 -0.02 -48.19
C GLU A 35 1.49 0.17 -46.88
N LEU A 36 0.16 0.06 -46.90
CA LEU A 36 -0.67 0.17 -45.69
C LEU A 36 -0.41 -0.97 -44.70
N LYS A 37 -0.13 -2.18 -45.19
CA LYS A 37 0.31 -3.30 -44.32
C LYS A 37 1.62 -2.99 -43.61
N ARG A 38 2.57 -2.33 -44.29
CA ARG A 38 3.84 -1.93 -43.70
C ARG A 38 3.65 -0.87 -42.62
N GLU A 39 2.84 0.15 -42.89
CA GLU A 39 2.55 1.20 -41.90
C GLU A 39 1.84 0.63 -40.66
N LEU A 40 0.84 -0.24 -40.86
CA LEU A 40 0.14 -0.92 -39.77
C LEU A 40 1.10 -1.78 -38.91
N ALA A 41 2.08 -2.44 -39.53
CA ALA A 41 3.09 -3.21 -38.81
C ALA A 41 3.99 -2.33 -37.92
N ILE A 42 4.38 -1.14 -38.40
CA ILE A 42 5.17 -0.16 -37.63
C ILE A 42 4.39 0.30 -36.40
N PHE A 43 3.11 0.67 -36.57
CA PHE A 43 2.28 1.10 -35.44
C PHE A 43 2.03 -0.02 -34.42
N ARG A 44 1.87 -1.28 -34.86
CA ARG A 44 1.76 -2.43 -33.93
C ARG A 44 3.04 -2.68 -33.16
N ALA A 45 4.21 -2.57 -33.81
CA ALA A 45 5.50 -2.71 -33.12
C ALA A 45 5.64 -1.64 -32.02
N MET A 46 5.35 -0.38 -32.37
CA MET A 46 5.40 0.74 -31.41
C MET A 46 4.45 0.53 -30.22
N ARG A 47 3.20 0.10 -30.46
CA ARG A 47 2.25 -0.24 -29.38
C ARG A 47 2.78 -1.35 -28.47
N THR A 48 3.42 -2.36 -29.04
CA THR A 48 3.97 -3.49 -28.29
C THR A 48 5.13 -3.04 -27.40
N ASP A 49 6.00 -2.18 -27.92
CA ASP A 49 7.10 -1.58 -27.16
C ASP A 49 6.57 -0.72 -25.99
N PHE A 50 5.52 0.08 -26.23
CA PHE A 50 4.85 0.84 -25.16
C PHE A 50 4.11 -0.05 -24.16
N GLN A 51 3.53 -1.17 -24.58
CA GLN A 51 2.93 -2.15 -23.67
C GLN A 51 4.00 -2.87 -22.84
N GLY A 52 5.19 -3.11 -23.37
CA GLY A 52 6.34 -3.60 -22.60
C GLY A 52 6.89 -2.60 -21.59
N LEU A 53 6.69 -1.30 -21.85
CA LEU A 53 6.95 -0.20 -20.92
C LEU A 53 5.78 0.09 -19.98
N SER A 54 4.64 -0.58 -20.15
CA SER A 54 3.56 -0.54 -19.16
C SER A 54 4.12 -1.15 -17.90
N PHE A 55 4.36 -0.29 -16.92
CA PHE A 55 4.59 -0.70 -15.54
C PHE A 55 3.33 -1.47 -15.12
N ASP A 56 3.34 -2.79 -15.27
CA ASP A 56 2.52 -3.64 -14.41
C ASP A 56 2.87 -3.15 -13.00
N PRO A 57 1.91 -2.56 -12.25
CA PRO A 57 2.17 -2.11 -10.90
C PRO A 57 2.48 -3.40 -10.15
N GLY A 58 3.78 -3.70 -10.05
CA GLY A 58 4.29 -5.05 -9.95
C GLY A 58 3.48 -5.77 -8.92
N THR A 59 2.79 -6.84 -9.35
CA THR A 59 1.91 -7.65 -8.51
C THR A 59 2.51 -7.77 -7.11
N TYR A 60 2.07 -6.89 -6.20
CA TYR A 60 2.54 -6.85 -4.83
C TYR A 60 1.92 -8.10 -4.23
N HIS A 61 2.64 -9.21 -4.34
CA HIS A 61 2.24 -10.49 -3.82
C HIS A 61 2.09 -10.27 -2.33
N LYS A 62 0.86 -10.00 -1.90
CA LYS A 62 0.48 -9.88 -0.49
C LYS A 62 0.99 -11.14 0.16
N SER A 63 2.14 -11.03 0.82
CA SER A 63 2.76 -12.15 1.46
C SER A 63 1.75 -12.65 2.50
N VAL A 64 1.46 -13.94 2.48
CA VAL A 64 0.56 -14.55 3.47
C VAL A 64 1.02 -14.18 4.90
N TRP A 65 2.33 -13.96 5.05
CA TRP A 65 2.97 -13.42 6.24
C TRP A 65 2.51 -12.03 6.66
N ASP A 66 2.17 -11.11 5.76
CA ASP A 66 1.65 -9.79 6.14
C ASP A 66 0.24 -9.89 6.74
N LYS A 67 -0.59 -10.79 6.18
CA LYS A 67 -1.92 -11.09 6.74
C LYS A 67 -1.82 -11.78 8.10
N VAL A 68 -0.91 -12.74 8.25
CA VAL A 68 -0.68 -13.43 9.54
C VAL A 68 -0.09 -12.47 10.58
N ASN A 69 0.85 -11.62 10.17
CA ASN A 69 1.48 -10.64 11.06
C ASN A 69 0.49 -9.56 11.55
N ALA A 70 -0.39 -9.09 10.66
CA ALA A 70 -1.40 -8.10 11.01
C ALA A 70 -2.50 -8.66 11.92
N SER A 71 -2.84 -9.95 11.80
CA SER A 71 -3.96 -10.58 12.51
C SER A 71 -3.59 -11.27 13.82
N VAL A 72 -2.37 -11.80 13.95
CA VAL A 72 -1.98 -12.63 15.10
C VAL A 72 -0.97 -11.93 16.00
N THR A 73 0.09 -11.35 15.44
CA THR A 73 1.18 -10.76 16.25
C THR A 73 0.78 -9.45 16.92
N ARG A 74 -0.07 -8.64 16.27
CA ARG A 74 -0.54 -7.37 16.82
C ARG A 74 -1.38 -7.52 18.11
N PRO A 75 -2.44 -8.34 18.18
CA PRO A 75 -3.23 -8.47 19.41
C PRO A 75 -2.44 -9.18 20.53
N ILE A 76 -1.65 -10.20 20.21
CA ILE A 76 -0.86 -10.94 21.21
C ILE A 76 0.23 -10.04 21.81
N GLY A 77 0.88 -9.20 21.00
CA GLY A 77 1.87 -8.24 21.48
C GLY A 77 1.28 -7.27 22.51
N TRP A 78 0.07 -6.74 22.26
CA TRP A 78 -0.61 -5.86 23.21
C TRP A 78 -1.00 -6.57 24.50
N VAL A 79 -1.48 -7.82 24.43
CA VAL A 79 -1.79 -8.62 25.63
C VAL A 79 -0.55 -8.83 26.48
N LEU A 80 0.58 -9.22 25.88
CA LEU A 80 1.84 -9.40 26.60
C LEU A 80 2.32 -8.10 27.25
N VAL A 81 2.22 -6.97 26.55
CA VAL A 81 2.60 -5.65 27.11
C VAL A 81 1.71 -5.29 28.29
N VAL A 82 0.38 -5.43 28.18
CA VAL A 82 -0.55 -5.09 29.26
C VAL A 82 -0.31 -5.98 30.49
N VAL A 83 -0.21 -7.30 30.29
CA VAL A 83 0.06 -8.25 31.37
C VAL A 83 1.43 -7.96 32.00
N GLY A 84 2.46 -7.71 31.19
CA GLY A 84 3.80 -7.36 31.66
C GLY A 84 3.81 -6.09 32.52
N VAL A 85 3.12 -5.03 32.08
CA VAL A 85 2.99 -3.78 32.85
C VAL A 85 2.27 -3.99 34.16
N ILE A 86 1.18 -4.79 34.19
CA ILE A 86 0.46 -5.11 35.43
C ILE A 86 1.38 -5.84 36.41
N VAL A 87 2.05 -6.91 35.98
CA VAL A 87 2.96 -7.69 36.83
C VAL A 87 4.13 -6.83 37.33
N TRP A 88 4.71 -6.02 36.45
CA TRP A 88 5.83 -5.13 36.82
C TRP A 88 5.41 -4.08 37.84
N THR A 89 4.22 -3.48 37.68
CA THR A 89 3.69 -2.48 38.62
C THR A 89 3.37 -3.11 39.96
N ALA A 90 2.80 -4.31 39.98
CA ALA A 90 2.53 -5.07 41.20
C ALA A 90 3.83 -5.45 41.94
N TYR A 91 4.84 -5.89 41.20
CA TYR A 91 6.15 -6.20 41.76
C TYR A 91 6.87 -4.96 42.31
N GLY A 92 6.79 -3.83 41.60
CA GLY A 92 7.29 -2.54 42.06
C GLY A 92 6.62 -2.08 43.36
N ALA A 93 5.29 -2.23 43.46
CA ALA A 93 4.55 -1.92 44.69
C ALA A 93 4.91 -2.85 45.85
N TYR A 94 5.13 -4.14 45.58
CA TYR A 94 5.61 -5.09 46.58
C TYR A 94 7.01 -4.71 47.11
N LEU A 95 7.94 -4.37 46.22
CA LEU A 95 9.27 -3.87 46.60
C LEU A 95 9.18 -2.56 47.39
N PHE A 96 8.28 -1.66 47.00
CA PHE A 96 8.07 -0.39 47.69
C PHE A 96 7.59 -0.59 49.13
N THR A 97 6.74 -1.58 49.38
CA THR A 97 6.20 -1.88 50.71
C THR A 97 7.15 -2.71 51.57
N THR A 98 7.95 -3.59 50.97
CA THR A 98 8.82 -4.53 51.72
C THR A 98 10.25 -3.99 51.91
N SER A 99 10.70 -3.03 51.11
CA SER A 99 12.08 -2.54 51.18
C SER A 99 12.32 -1.66 52.42
N PRO A 100 13.46 -1.82 53.13
CA PRO A 100 13.85 -0.96 54.25
C PRO A 100 14.41 0.41 53.82
N ALA A 101 14.36 0.74 52.52
CA ALA A 101 14.88 2.01 51.99
C ALA A 101 14.14 3.25 52.53
N ASN A 102 14.85 4.38 52.58
CA ASN A 102 14.32 5.67 53.00
C ASN A 102 13.11 6.09 52.16
N ALA A 103 12.08 6.66 52.82
CA ALA A 103 10.85 7.08 52.16
C ALA A 103 11.08 8.11 51.03
N TRP A 104 12.10 8.95 51.16
CA TRP A 104 12.47 9.94 50.15
C TRP A 104 13.02 9.32 48.86
N GLU A 105 13.93 8.34 48.98
CA GLU A 105 14.48 7.61 47.83
C GLU A 105 13.38 6.86 47.09
N LYS A 106 12.49 6.20 47.83
CA LYS A 106 11.29 5.55 47.31
C LYS A 106 10.39 6.50 46.51
N LEU A 107 10.14 7.70 47.05
CA LEU A 107 9.35 8.74 46.37
C LEU A 107 10.02 9.23 45.10
N ALA A 108 11.32 9.52 45.14
CA ALA A 108 12.07 10.02 43.99
C ALA A 108 12.12 8.99 42.85
N THR A 109 12.42 7.73 43.15
CA THR A 109 12.42 6.65 42.16
C THR A 109 11.02 6.38 41.61
N GLY A 110 10.00 6.37 42.48
CA GLY A 110 8.61 6.21 42.08
C GLY A 110 8.13 7.31 41.13
N ALA A 111 8.45 8.58 41.43
CA ALA A 111 8.09 9.72 40.60
C ALA A 111 8.69 9.64 39.19
N ILE A 112 9.94 9.18 39.06
CA ILE A 112 10.58 8.98 37.75
C ILE A 112 9.86 7.89 36.96
N VAL A 113 9.60 6.74 37.58
CA VAL A 113 8.91 5.61 36.94
C VAL A 113 7.51 6.02 36.49
N ILE A 114 6.73 6.66 37.37
CA ILE A 114 5.38 7.14 37.07
C ILE A 114 5.43 8.18 35.94
N GLY A 115 6.40 9.10 35.97
CA GLY A 115 6.60 10.09 34.91
C GLY A 115 6.83 9.43 33.55
N ILE A 116 7.73 8.46 33.47
CA ILE A 116 8.01 7.72 32.23
C ILE A 116 6.76 6.98 31.73
N LEU A 117 6.05 6.28 32.62
CA LEU A 117 4.82 5.57 32.26
C LEU A 117 3.74 6.53 31.74
N THR A 118 3.61 7.71 32.35
CA THR A 118 2.63 8.73 31.95
C THR A 118 2.97 9.31 30.57
N LEU A 119 4.25 9.60 30.31
CA LEU A 119 4.71 10.04 28.99
C LEU A 119 4.49 8.97 27.92
N LEU A 120 4.82 7.71 28.24
CA LEU A 120 4.58 6.59 27.34
C LEU A 120 3.09 6.43 27.01
N ALA A 121 2.23 6.49 28.03
CA ALA A 121 0.78 6.42 27.86
C ALA A 121 0.25 7.58 27.00
N SER A 122 0.78 8.79 27.16
CA SER A 122 0.42 9.95 26.34
C SER A 122 0.75 9.73 24.86
N VAL A 123 1.93 9.19 24.55
CA VAL A 123 2.32 8.88 23.17
C VAL A 123 1.41 7.81 22.57
N ILE A 124 1.13 6.74 23.33
CA ILE A 124 0.23 5.67 22.89
C ILE A 124 -1.18 6.22 22.64
N TRP A 125 -1.70 7.04 23.55
CA TRP A 125 -3.01 7.66 23.43
C TRP A 125 -3.11 8.54 22.19
N LYS A 126 -2.12 9.43 22.00
CA LYS A 126 -2.08 10.31 20.83
C LYS A 126 -2.02 9.50 19.54
N ARG A 127 -1.22 8.43 19.51
CA ARG A 127 -1.15 7.54 18.35
C ARG A 127 -2.47 6.82 18.08
N TYR A 128 -3.18 6.40 19.12
CA TYR A 128 -4.50 5.77 18.99
C TYR A 128 -5.54 6.76 18.44
N GLN A 129 -5.53 8.00 18.93
CA GLN A 129 -6.42 9.06 18.45
C GLN A 129 -6.14 9.41 16.98
N ASP A 130 -4.86 9.58 16.62
CA ASP A 130 -4.45 9.89 15.25
C ASP A 130 -4.83 8.74 14.29
N TRP A 131 -4.75 7.48 14.73
CA TRP A 131 -5.15 6.34 13.91
C TRP A 131 -6.64 6.31 13.53
N GLY A 132 -7.51 6.98 14.31
CA GLY A 132 -8.93 7.10 14.01
C GLY A 132 -9.27 8.20 12.98
N VAL A 133 -8.39 9.19 12.83
CA VAL A 133 -8.63 10.40 12.02
C VAL A 133 -7.76 10.42 10.75
N ASP A 134 -6.75 9.57 10.66
CA ASP A 134 -5.80 9.54 9.53
C ASP A 134 -6.47 9.08 8.21
N PRO A 135 -6.63 9.97 7.21
CA PRO A 135 -7.20 9.63 5.90
C PRO A 135 -6.32 8.69 5.07
N TYR A 136 -5.03 8.56 5.43
CA TYR A 136 -4.07 7.72 4.73
C TYR A 136 -3.88 6.36 5.38
N LYS A 137 -4.68 6.01 6.40
CA LYS A 137 -4.64 4.73 7.11
C LYS A 137 -4.70 3.51 6.18
N ASP A 138 -5.44 3.64 5.07
CA ASP A 138 -5.64 2.58 4.08
C ASP A 138 -4.90 2.85 2.75
N MET A 139 -4.14 3.95 2.66
CA MET A 139 -3.32 4.25 1.48
C MET A 139 -1.91 3.67 1.68
N HIS A 140 -1.66 2.53 1.06
CA HIS A 140 -0.34 1.91 1.00
C HIS A 140 0.44 2.46 -0.20
N ARG A 141 1.65 2.95 0.05
CA ARG A 141 2.55 3.56 -0.94
C ARG A 141 3.46 2.53 -1.58
#